data_AF-A7ST23-F1
#
_entry.id   AF-A7ST23-F1
#
_cell.length_a   1.000
_cell.length_b   1.000
_cell.length_c   1.000
_cell.angle_alpha   90.00
_cell.angle_beta   90.00
_cell.angle_gamma   90.00
#
_symmetry.space_group_name_H-M   'P 1'
#
loop_
_entity.id
_entity.type
_entity.pdbx_description
1 polymer ?
#
loop_
_entity_poly.entity_id
_entity_poly.type
_entity_poly.pdbx_seq_one_letter_code
_entity_poly.pdbx_strand_id
1 'polypeptide(L)'
;MGEKFEQVVTMETVIAADNTGIDYNKLIRQFGCSHLEPSHLERIERLTGKPAHHLLKRGVFFSHRDLDAMLDVYEKGKPFYLYTGRGPSSESMHLGHLIPFIFTKYLQEAFDVPLVIQLTDDEKFFLKKNLECQETHRLAYENMKDIIACGFDPNKTFIFSDMDYIGSCPEFYTNIMKIQKCITFNQVRSTFGFTETDNIGKIAFPAIQAAPSFSNSFPHIFGDKKDIPCFIPCAIDQDPYFRLTRDVAPRIGCPKPSLIFSTFFPALQGAKTKMSASDPTTSIFLSDTPNQIKKKINKYAFSGGRDTVEEHRELGGDIKVDIPYQYLSFFLEDDEKLQQIKEDYSSGKMLSGEIKKELIQVIQPLVAEHQERRKNVTADVIRQFSTPRKLEFGGPKKS
;
A
#
# COMPACT_ATOMS: atom_id res chain seq x y z
N MET A 1 -28.91 -4.70 26.08
CA MET A 1 -28.49 -5.10 24.73
C MET A 1 -27.55 -4.02 24.22
N GLY A 2 -26.24 -4.23 24.30
CA GLY A 2 -25.28 -3.25 23.80
C GLY A 2 -25.35 -3.19 22.27
N GLU A 3 -25.37 -1.99 21.70
CA GLU A 3 -25.23 -1.79 20.26
C GLU A 3 -23.97 -2.51 19.76
N LYS A 4 -24.14 -3.49 18.88
CA LYS A 4 -23.00 -4.09 18.18
C LYS A 4 -22.52 -3.08 17.14
N PHE A 5 -21.44 -2.38 17.46
CA PHE A 5 -20.75 -1.55 16.48
C PHE A 5 -20.21 -2.44 15.35
N GLU A 6 -20.56 -2.12 14.10
CA GLU A 6 -19.98 -2.78 12.92
C GLU A 6 -18.73 -2.03 12.45
N GLN A 7 -17.76 -2.77 11.89
CA GLN A 7 -16.58 -2.16 11.29
C GLN A 7 -16.95 -1.33 10.04
N VAL A 8 -16.28 -0.20 9.86
CA VAL A 8 -16.43 0.70 8.71
C VAL A 8 -15.10 0.74 7.96
N VAL A 9 -15.11 0.32 6.69
CA VAL A 9 -13.93 0.34 5.83
C VAL A 9 -14.30 1.01 4.51
N THR A 10 -13.85 2.25 4.36
CA THR A 10 -13.96 3.07 3.15
C THR A 10 -12.58 3.62 2.79
N MET A 11 -12.47 4.27 1.64
CA MET A 11 -11.23 4.95 1.21
C MET A 11 -10.74 6.00 2.23
N GLU A 12 -11.65 6.72 2.89
CA GLU A 12 -11.31 7.79 3.84
C GLU A 12 -11.24 7.29 5.28
N THR A 13 -12.03 6.28 5.64
CA THR A 13 -12.28 5.90 7.04
C THR A 13 -12.11 4.41 7.24
N VAL A 14 -11.27 4.03 8.21
CA VAL A 14 -11.10 2.64 8.65
C VAL A 14 -11.28 2.60 10.16
N ILE A 15 -12.36 1.99 10.61
CA ILE A 15 -12.75 1.86 12.03
C ILE A 15 -13.14 0.39 12.28
N ALA A 16 -12.45 -0.25 13.22
CA ALA A 16 -12.80 -1.58 13.68
C ALA A 16 -13.99 -1.59 14.63
N ALA A 17 -14.68 -2.73 14.71
CA ALA A 17 -15.77 -2.93 15.66
C ALA A 17 -15.27 -2.95 17.13
N ASP A 18 -14.04 -3.41 17.36
CA ASP A 18 -13.43 -3.51 18.68
C ASP A 18 -11.90 -3.31 18.64
N ASN A 19 -11.23 -3.52 19.78
CA ASN A 19 -9.78 -3.32 19.92
C ASN A 19 -8.91 -4.41 19.26
N THR A 20 -9.51 -5.50 18.77
CA THR A 20 -8.78 -6.60 18.12
C THR A 20 -8.45 -6.30 16.65
N GLY A 21 -9.01 -5.21 16.11
CA GLY A 21 -8.76 -4.75 14.75
C GLY A 21 -9.85 -5.16 13.76
N ILE A 22 -9.53 -5.05 12.48
CA ILE A 22 -10.48 -5.31 11.38
C ILE A 22 -10.66 -6.82 11.18
N ASP A 23 -11.92 -7.28 11.05
CA ASP A 23 -12.23 -8.63 10.58
C ASP A 23 -12.05 -8.68 9.05
N TYR A 24 -10.86 -9.11 8.65
CA TYR A 24 -10.46 -9.26 7.25
C TYR A 24 -11.23 -10.39 6.53
N ASN A 25 -11.71 -11.42 7.23
CA ASN A 25 -12.53 -12.47 6.63
C ASN A 25 -13.92 -11.94 6.28
N LYS A 26 -14.50 -11.08 7.14
CA LYS A 26 -15.73 -10.35 6.82
C LYS A 26 -15.53 -9.41 5.64
N LEU A 27 -14.40 -8.70 5.56
CA LEU A 27 -14.09 -7.86 4.40
C LEU A 27 -14.00 -8.66 3.10
N ILE A 28 -13.34 -9.81 3.10
CA ILE A 28 -13.24 -10.66 1.90
C ILE A 28 -14.61 -11.02 1.36
N ARG A 29 -15.53 -11.44 2.24
CA ARG A 29 -16.92 -11.74 1.87
C ARG A 29 -17.68 -10.52 1.38
N GLN A 30 -17.52 -9.37 2.03
CA GLN A 30 -18.22 -8.14 1.66
C GLN A 30 -17.74 -7.58 0.32
N PHE A 31 -16.43 -7.62 0.07
CA PHE A 31 -15.83 -7.07 -1.15
C PHE A 31 -15.85 -8.11 -2.29
N GLY A 32 -16.03 -9.39 -1.97
CA GLY A 32 -16.07 -10.48 -2.95
C GLY A 32 -14.70 -10.72 -3.58
N CYS A 33 -13.62 -10.62 -2.80
CA CYS A 33 -12.27 -11.01 -3.20
C CYS A 33 -11.95 -12.45 -2.75
N SER A 34 -10.78 -12.96 -3.11
CA SER A 34 -10.34 -14.33 -2.79
C SER A 34 -9.27 -14.33 -1.69
N HIS A 35 -9.18 -15.42 -0.91
CA HIS A 35 -8.11 -15.61 0.07
C HIS A 35 -6.78 -15.96 -0.62
N LEU A 36 -5.67 -15.48 -0.06
CA LEU A 36 -4.35 -16.02 -0.39
C LEU A 36 -4.11 -17.32 0.37
N GLU A 37 -4.12 -18.41 -0.38
CA GLU A 37 -3.76 -19.76 0.11
C GLU A 37 -2.24 -20.02 0.07
N PRO A 38 -1.72 -20.96 0.89
CA PRO A 38 -0.32 -21.39 0.86
C PRO A 38 0.18 -21.83 -0.52
N SER A 39 -0.68 -22.46 -1.33
CA SER A 39 -0.35 -22.87 -2.70
C SER A 39 0.02 -21.69 -3.62
N HIS A 40 -0.50 -20.48 -3.36
CA HIS A 40 -0.09 -19.29 -4.11
C HIS A 40 1.33 -18.85 -3.75
N LEU A 41 1.71 -18.96 -2.47
CA LEU A 41 3.06 -18.63 -2.02
C LEU A 41 4.08 -19.59 -2.66
N GLU A 42 3.82 -20.89 -2.57
CA GLU A 42 4.64 -21.93 -3.23
C GLU A 42 4.75 -21.69 -4.74
N ARG A 43 3.65 -21.26 -5.38
CA ARG A 43 3.63 -20.95 -6.81
C ARG A 43 4.47 -19.71 -7.15
N ILE A 44 4.40 -18.65 -6.34
CA ILE A 44 5.24 -17.45 -6.49
C ILE A 44 6.71 -17.85 -6.35
N GLU A 45 7.06 -18.65 -5.34
CA GLU A 45 8.44 -19.10 -5.12
C GLU A 45 8.95 -19.92 -6.30
N ARG A 46 8.16 -20.88 -6.78
CA ARG A 46 8.50 -21.72 -7.93
C ARG A 46 8.72 -20.89 -9.20
N LEU A 47 7.83 -19.95 -9.48
CA LEU A 47 7.89 -19.16 -10.71
C LEU A 47 9.02 -18.14 -10.69
N THR A 48 9.28 -17.50 -9.56
CA THR A 48 10.26 -16.41 -9.46
C THR A 48 11.65 -16.89 -9.04
N GLY A 49 11.76 -18.09 -8.47
CA GLY A 49 12.99 -18.58 -7.83
C GLY A 49 13.42 -17.77 -6.61
N LYS A 50 12.52 -16.93 -6.06
CA LYS A 50 12.73 -16.11 -4.88
C LYS A 50 11.88 -16.63 -3.72
N PRO A 51 12.36 -16.61 -2.46
CA PRO A 51 11.53 -16.96 -1.32
C PRO A 51 10.37 -15.99 -1.19
N ALA A 52 9.21 -16.50 -0.75
CA ALA A 52 8.02 -15.68 -0.53
C ALA A 52 8.32 -14.63 0.53
N HIS A 53 7.98 -13.38 0.22
CA HIS A 53 8.16 -12.26 1.13
C HIS A 53 7.49 -12.54 2.48
N HIS A 54 8.10 -12.13 3.61
CA HIS A 54 7.53 -12.38 4.94
C HIS A 54 6.12 -11.77 5.12
N LEU A 55 5.82 -10.68 4.41
CA LEU A 55 4.46 -10.10 4.36
C LEU A 55 3.42 -11.02 3.72
N LEU A 56 3.80 -11.95 2.82
CA LEU A 56 2.93 -13.02 2.35
C LEU A 56 2.82 -14.13 3.38
N LYS A 57 3.97 -14.63 3.87
CA LYS A 57 4.03 -15.74 4.84
C LYS A 57 3.22 -15.46 6.12
N ARG A 58 3.19 -14.20 6.55
CA ARG A 58 2.52 -13.75 7.78
C ARG A 58 1.09 -13.26 7.55
N GLY A 59 0.55 -13.40 6.33
CA GLY A 59 -0.80 -12.96 6.00
C GLY A 59 -1.00 -11.45 6.14
N VAL A 60 0.05 -10.64 5.96
CA VAL A 60 -0.10 -9.19 5.82
C VAL A 60 -0.74 -8.90 4.47
N PHE A 61 -0.21 -9.47 3.39
CA PHE A 61 -0.97 -9.62 2.16
C PHE A 61 -1.78 -10.90 2.26
N PHE A 62 -3.11 -10.78 2.25
CA PHE A 62 -4.01 -11.86 2.68
C PHE A 62 -5.11 -12.18 1.67
N SER A 63 -5.33 -11.31 0.68
CA SER A 63 -6.40 -11.45 -0.30
C SER A 63 -5.96 -10.99 -1.69
N HIS A 64 -6.66 -11.46 -2.74
CA HIS A 64 -6.35 -11.11 -4.11
C HIS A 64 -7.59 -11.12 -5.02
N ARG A 65 -7.41 -10.63 -6.27
CA ARG A 65 -8.31 -10.87 -7.41
C ARG A 65 -7.48 -11.32 -8.60
N ASP A 66 -7.87 -12.46 -9.20
CA ASP A 66 -7.26 -13.01 -10.43
C ASP A 66 -5.73 -13.24 -10.33
N LEU A 67 -5.19 -13.55 -9.15
CA LEU A 67 -3.76 -13.83 -8.98
C LEU A 67 -3.34 -15.04 -9.80
N ASP A 68 -4.12 -16.12 -9.82
CA ASP A 68 -3.83 -17.29 -10.63
C ASP A 68 -3.71 -16.95 -12.12
N ALA A 69 -4.59 -16.09 -12.62
CA ALA A 69 -4.53 -15.63 -14.01
C ALA A 69 -3.28 -14.77 -14.27
N MET A 70 -2.84 -13.98 -13.30
CA MET A 70 -1.60 -13.21 -13.40
C MET A 70 -0.36 -14.13 -13.39
N LEU A 71 -0.34 -15.14 -12.52
CA LEU A 71 0.74 -16.12 -12.48
C LEU A 71 0.78 -16.97 -13.76
N ASP A 72 -0.38 -17.31 -14.35
CA ASP A 72 -0.47 -17.95 -15.67
C ASP A 72 0.16 -17.09 -16.78
N VAL A 73 -0.03 -15.77 -16.74
CA VAL A 73 0.56 -14.84 -17.72
C VAL A 73 2.08 -14.91 -17.63
N TYR A 74 2.63 -14.87 -16.41
CA TYR A 74 4.07 -14.96 -16.18
C TYR A 74 4.64 -16.32 -16.60
N GLU A 75 4.00 -17.41 -16.19
CA GLU A 75 4.40 -18.79 -16.52
C GLU A 75 4.43 -19.06 -18.04
N LYS A 76 3.54 -18.39 -18.80
CA LYS A 76 3.49 -18.47 -20.28
C LYS A 76 4.51 -17.57 -20.98
N GLY A 77 5.36 -16.89 -20.24
CA GLY A 77 6.37 -16.02 -20.81
C GLY A 77 5.85 -14.65 -21.26
N LYS A 78 4.62 -14.27 -20.89
CA LYS A 78 3.97 -13.04 -21.36
C LYS A 78 4.28 -11.87 -20.42
N PRO A 79 4.42 -10.64 -20.95
CA PRO A 79 4.68 -9.48 -20.11
C PRO A 79 3.43 -9.07 -19.32
N PHE A 80 3.65 -8.54 -18.14
CA PHE A 80 2.69 -7.76 -17.35
C PHE A 80 3.46 -6.60 -16.69
N TYR A 81 2.74 -5.68 -16.04
CA TYR A 81 3.37 -4.60 -15.28
C TYR A 81 2.71 -4.39 -13.92
N LEU A 82 3.45 -3.79 -13.00
CA LEU A 82 2.96 -3.40 -11.69
C LEU A 82 2.42 -1.98 -11.73
N TYR A 83 1.36 -1.74 -10.97
CA TYR A 83 0.85 -0.39 -10.70
C TYR A 83 0.51 -0.26 -9.21
N THR A 84 1.03 0.79 -8.58
CA THR A 84 0.57 1.22 -7.26
C THR A 84 0.50 2.75 -7.21
N GLY A 85 0.07 3.33 -6.09
CA GLY A 85 -0.08 4.79 -6.02
C GLY A 85 -0.02 5.35 -4.61
N ARG A 86 0.10 6.66 -4.54
CA ARG A 86 0.15 7.43 -3.30
C ARG A 86 -0.55 8.76 -3.48
N GLY A 87 -1.54 9.03 -2.63
CA GLY A 87 -2.09 10.37 -2.49
C GLY A 87 -1.27 11.23 -1.52
N PRO A 88 -0.54 12.26 -2.00
CA PRO A 88 0.42 13.03 -1.21
C PRO A 88 -0.27 14.05 -0.30
N SER A 89 -0.44 13.72 0.99
CA SER A 89 -1.17 14.55 1.97
C SER A 89 -0.31 15.22 3.04
N SER A 90 1.00 14.97 3.06
CA SER A 90 1.94 15.44 4.08
C SER A 90 3.36 15.44 3.54
N GLU A 91 4.25 16.23 4.15
CA GLU A 91 5.65 16.35 3.71
C GLU A 91 6.44 15.04 3.80
N SER A 92 6.15 14.22 4.81
CA SER A 92 6.77 12.92 5.02
C SER A 92 5.73 11.83 4.99
N MET A 93 6.10 10.69 4.41
CA MET A 93 5.41 9.42 4.63
C MET A 93 5.61 8.91 6.07
N HIS A 94 4.82 7.92 6.48
CA HIS A 94 4.95 7.20 7.75
C HIS A 94 5.11 5.70 7.50
N LEU A 95 5.47 4.92 8.53
CA LEU A 95 5.75 3.48 8.41
C LEU A 95 4.64 2.70 7.68
N GLY A 96 3.37 3.00 7.95
CA GLY A 96 2.26 2.33 7.26
C GLY A 96 2.27 2.49 5.73
N HIS A 97 2.80 3.61 5.21
CA HIS A 97 2.92 3.80 3.76
C HIS A 97 4.03 2.94 3.16
N LEU A 98 5.02 2.49 3.94
CA LEU A 98 6.08 1.62 3.42
C LEU A 98 5.57 0.22 3.06
N ILE A 99 4.49 -0.26 3.68
CA ILE A 99 4.04 -1.65 3.52
C ILE A 99 3.71 -1.99 2.05
N PRO A 100 2.89 -1.21 1.31
CA PRO A 100 2.68 -1.46 -0.10
C PRO A 100 3.96 -1.29 -0.95
N PHE A 101 4.81 -0.30 -0.65
CA PHE A 101 6.01 -0.03 -1.45
C PHE A 101 7.10 -1.08 -1.28
N ILE A 102 7.38 -1.54 -0.05
CA ILE A 102 8.31 -2.64 0.23
C ILE A 102 7.87 -3.88 -0.54
N PHE A 103 6.58 -4.22 -0.47
CA PHE A 103 6.06 -5.38 -1.17
C PHE A 103 6.07 -5.21 -2.70
N THR A 104 5.76 -4.02 -3.20
CA THR A 104 5.83 -3.71 -4.63
C THR A 104 7.26 -3.83 -5.16
N LYS A 105 8.27 -3.39 -4.38
CA LYS A 105 9.67 -3.56 -4.71
C LYS A 105 10.05 -5.05 -4.80
N TYR A 106 9.63 -5.85 -3.81
CA TYR A 106 9.80 -7.30 -3.87
C TYR A 106 9.19 -7.91 -5.13
N LEU A 107 7.95 -7.52 -5.48
CA LEU A 107 7.29 -8.01 -6.70
C LEU A 107 8.05 -7.59 -7.97
N GLN A 108 8.54 -6.34 -8.03
CA GLN A 108 9.34 -5.86 -9.15
C GLN A 108 10.60 -6.70 -9.34
N GLU A 109 11.32 -7.00 -8.26
CA GLU A 109 12.57 -7.77 -8.29
C GLU A 109 12.33 -9.27 -8.55
N ALA A 110 11.27 -9.84 -8.00
CA ALA A 110 10.97 -11.25 -8.13
C ALA A 110 10.44 -11.61 -9.53
N PHE A 111 9.60 -10.75 -10.10
CA PHE A 111 9.03 -10.97 -11.44
C PHE A 111 9.81 -10.30 -12.57
N ASP A 112 10.74 -9.40 -12.28
CA ASP A 112 11.52 -8.64 -13.27
C ASP A 112 10.65 -7.81 -14.23
N VAL A 113 9.68 -7.07 -13.68
CA VAL A 113 8.63 -6.37 -14.45
C VAL A 113 8.69 -4.84 -14.29
N PRO A 114 8.19 -4.06 -15.26
CA PRO A 114 8.10 -2.61 -15.13
C PRO A 114 7.03 -2.22 -14.11
N LEU A 115 7.21 -1.05 -13.50
CA LEU A 115 6.35 -0.48 -12.47
C LEU A 115 5.98 0.96 -12.83
N VAL A 116 4.70 1.28 -12.69
CA VAL A 116 4.20 2.66 -12.69
C VAL A 116 3.67 3.03 -11.31
N ILE A 117 4.02 4.21 -10.82
CA ILE A 117 3.57 4.74 -9.53
C ILE A 117 2.87 6.07 -9.75
N GLN A 118 1.57 6.11 -9.41
CA GLN A 118 0.76 7.33 -9.51
C GLN A 118 0.85 8.17 -8.24
N LEU A 119 1.07 9.46 -8.40
CA LEU A 119 0.95 10.47 -7.35
C LEU A 119 -0.30 11.31 -7.59
N THR A 120 -1.33 11.09 -6.80
CA THR A 120 -2.66 11.67 -6.97
C THR A 120 -2.75 13.05 -6.30
N ASP A 121 -1.93 14.00 -6.75
CA ASP A 121 -1.94 15.39 -6.27
C ASP A 121 -3.23 16.13 -6.59
N ASP A 122 -3.88 15.80 -7.70
CA ASP A 122 -5.20 16.27 -8.08
C ASP A 122 -6.31 15.76 -7.14
N GLU A 123 -6.29 14.48 -6.74
CA GLU A 123 -7.18 13.89 -5.72
C GLU A 123 -7.10 14.70 -4.43
N LYS A 124 -5.88 14.98 -3.97
CA LYS A 124 -5.67 15.70 -2.72
C LYS A 124 -6.17 17.13 -2.82
N PHE A 125 -6.06 17.76 -3.98
CA PHE A 125 -6.68 19.06 -4.23
C PHE A 125 -8.22 18.98 -4.18
N PHE A 126 -8.84 17.95 -4.79
CA PHE A 126 -10.30 17.79 -4.77
C PHE A 126 -10.88 17.42 -3.40
N LEU A 127 -10.12 16.66 -2.59
CA LEU A 127 -10.58 16.14 -1.29
C LEU A 127 -10.23 17.05 -0.11
N LYS A 128 -9.06 17.70 -0.10
CA LYS A 128 -8.59 18.50 1.04
C LYS A 128 -8.92 19.97 0.85
N LYS A 129 -9.95 20.43 1.58
CA LYS A 129 -10.42 21.83 1.56
C LYS A 129 -9.35 22.89 1.87
N ASN A 130 -8.26 22.51 2.55
CA ASN A 130 -7.24 23.44 3.03
C ASN A 130 -5.92 23.36 2.25
N LEU A 131 -5.85 22.59 1.16
CA LEU A 131 -4.64 22.49 0.34
C LEU A 131 -4.86 23.18 -1.00
N GLU A 132 -3.94 24.08 -1.33
CA GLU A 132 -3.88 24.71 -2.66
C GLU A 132 -3.26 23.75 -3.69
N CYS A 133 -3.59 23.95 -4.95
CA CYS A 133 -3.11 23.12 -6.07
C CYS A 133 -1.56 23.07 -6.12
N GLN A 134 -0.90 24.21 -5.93
CA GLN A 134 0.57 24.30 -5.89
C GLN A 134 1.16 23.48 -4.73
N GLU A 135 0.46 23.42 -3.60
CA GLU A 135 0.93 22.68 -2.43
C GLU A 135 0.76 21.17 -2.64
N THR A 136 -0.36 20.70 -3.19
CA THR A 136 -0.52 19.26 -3.46
C THR A 136 0.49 18.76 -4.50
N HIS A 137 0.78 19.59 -5.51
CA HIS A 137 1.84 19.33 -6.49
C HIS A 137 3.22 19.28 -5.83
N ARG A 138 3.57 20.26 -4.99
CA ARG A 138 4.83 20.24 -4.22
C ARG A 138 4.95 18.97 -3.36
N LEU A 139 3.86 18.59 -2.68
CA LEU A 139 3.80 17.40 -1.84
C LEU A 139 3.98 16.11 -2.65
N ALA A 140 3.52 16.04 -3.91
CA ALA A 140 3.80 14.92 -4.79
C ALA A 140 5.30 14.72 -4.97
N TYR A 141 6.04 15.79 -5.27
CA TYR A 141 7.50 15.71 -5.44
C TYR A 141 8.24 15.39 -4.14
N GLU A 142 7.77 15.85 -2.98
CA GLU A 142 8.35 15.42 -1.69
C GLU A 142 8.07 13.94 -1.38
N ASN A 143 6.87 13.44 -1.68
CA ASN A 143 6.53 12.02 -1.50
C ASN A 143 7.23 11.15 -2.56
N MET A 144 7.52 11.68 -3.76
CA MET A 144 8.33 11.00 -4.77
C MET A 144 9.73 10.69 -4.23
N LYS A 145 10.34 11.61 -3.46
CA LYS A 145 11.64 11.36 -2.81
C LYS A 145 11.58 10.20 -1.83
N ASP A 146 10.53 10.12 -1.03
CA ASP A 146 10.32 9.00 -0.11
C ASP A 146 10.13 7.68 -0.87
N ILE A 147 9.36 7.67 -1.97
CA ILE A 147 9.14 6.48 -2.78
C ILE A 147 10.44 6.02 -3.43
N ILE A 148 11.21 6.94 -4.03
CA ILE A 148 12.53 6.63 -4.60
C ILE A 148 13.46 6.05 -3.53
N ALA A 149 13.42 6.60 -2.31
CA ALA A 149 14.21 6.11 -1.17
C ALA A 149 13.82 4.69 -0.70
N CYS A 150 12.72 4.11 -1.18
CA CYS A 150 12.43 2.69 -0.99
C CYS A 150 13.36 1.77 -1.81
N GLY A 151 14.11 2.32 -2.79
CA GLY A 151 15.12 1.60 -3.56
C GLY A 151 14.58 0.90 -4.81
N PHE A 152 13.58 1.49 -5.49
CA PHE A 152 13.11 1.00 -6.78
C PHE A 152 14.17 1.15 -7.87
N ASP A 153 14.14 0.25 -8.86
CA ASP A 153 15.05 0.31 -10.01
C ASP A 153 14.64 1.46 -10.95
N PRO A 154 15.49 2.49 -11.15
CA PRO A 154 15.17 3.59 -12.05
C PRO A 154 15.13 3.17 -13.52
N ASN A 155 15.59 1.99 -13.92
CA ASN A 155 15.43 1.53 -15.30
C ASN A 155 14.06 0.88 -15.54
N LYS A 156 13.36 0.49 -14.47
CA LYS A 156 12.07 -0.23 -14.51
C LYS A 156 10.91 0.51 -13.87
N THR A 157 11.13 1.72 -13.38
CA THR A 157 10.13 2.44 -12.60
C THR A 157 9.84 3.81 -13.18
N PHE A 158 8.56 4.09 -13.41
CA PHE A 158 8.06 5.40 -13.80
C PHE A 158 7.15 5.95 -12.68
N ILE A 159 7.46 7.12 -12.15
CA ILE A 159 6.67 7.77 -11.09
C ILE A 159 6.13 9.08 -11.63
N PHE A 160 4.83 9.31 -11.56
CA PHE A 160 4.23 10.49 -12.19
C PHE A 160 3.25 11.20 -11.26
N SER A 161 3.27 12.53 -11.31
CA SER A 161 2.19 13.39 -10.82
C SER A 161 1.03 13.33 -11.81
N ASP A 162 -0.19 13.22 -11.31
CA ASP A 162 -1.39 13.25 -12.17
C ASP A 162 -1.48 14.60 -12.90
N MET A 163 -1.25 15.71 -12.20
CA MET A 163 -1.27 17.04 -12.81
C MET A 163 -0.28 17.18 -13.98
N ASP A 164 0.96 16.71 -13.80
CA ASP A 164 2.01 16.83 -14.83
C ASP A 164 1.79 15.86 -16.00
N TYR A 165 1.40 14.62 -15.70
CA TYR A 165 1.30 13.58 -16.72
C TYR A 165 0.03 13.70 -17.56
N ILE A 166 -1.11 14.09 -16.96
CA ILE A 166 -2.33 14.41 -17.72
C ILE A 166 -2.05 15.56 -18.70
N GLY A 167 -1.28 16.56 -18.28
CA GLY A 167 -0.89 17.70 -19.14
C GLY A 167 0.06 17.34 -20.29
N SER A 168 0.72 16.17 -20.24
CA SER A 168 1.77 15.79 -21.20
C SER A 168 1.49 14.51 -22.00
N CYS A 169 0.46 13.72 -21.63
CA CYS A 169 0.13 12.45 -22.30
C CYS A 169 -1.36 12.40 -22.75
N PRO A 170 -1.64 12.67 -24.03
CA PRO A 170 -3.01 12.60 -24.58
C PRO A 170 -3.67 11.22 -24.45
N GLU A 171 -2.90 10.14 -24.53
CA GLU A 171 -3.39 8.77 -24.42
C GLU A 171 -3.89 8.45 -23.01
N PHE A 172 -3.23 8.99 -21.98
CA PHE A 172 -3.67 8.89 -20.59
C PHE A 172 -5.04 9.55 -20.42
N TYR A 173 -5.17 10.80 -20.87
CA TYR A 173 -6.45 11.52 -20.83
C TYR A 173 -7.55 10.84 -21.67
N THR A 174 -7.19 10.26 -22.82
CA THR A 174 -8.12 9.49 -23.66
C THR A 174 -8.70 8.30 -22.91
N ASN A 175 -7.89 7.59 -22.12
CA ASN A 175 -8.38 6.49 -21.29
C ASN A 175 -9.26 6.99 -20.14
N ILE A 176 -8.92 8.12 -19.49
CA ILE A 176 -9.79 8.79 -18.50
C ILE A 176 -11.18 9.04 -19.10
N MET A 177 -11.27 9.65 -20.29
CA MET A 177 -12.55 9.93 -20.94
C MET A 177 -13.36 8.66 -21.25
N LYS A 178 -12.71 7.60 -21.74
CA LYS A 178 -13.37 6.31 -22.02
C LYS A 178 -13.96 5.70 -20.75
N ILE A 179 -13.23 5.79 -19.64
CA ILE A 179 -13.66 5.29 -18.34
C ILE A 179 -14.81 6.14 -17.79
N GLN A 180 -14.71 7.47 -17.84
CA GLN A 180 -15.77 8.39 -17.43
C GLN A 180 -17.08 8.13 -18.19
N LYS A 181 -17.01 7.87 -19.50
CA LYS A 181 -18.18 7.49 -20.31
C LYS A 181 -18.86 6.20 -19.82
N CYS A 182 -18.12 5.32 -19.15
CA CYS A 182 -18.64 4.04 -18.66
C CYS A 182 -19.22 4.10 -17.24
N ILE A 183 -18.88 5.12 -16.46
CA ILE A 183 -19.23 5.22 -15.04
C ILE A 183 -20.32 6.28 -14.86
N THR A 184 -21.45 5.87 -14.27
CA THR A 184 -22.55 6.77 -13.91
C THR A 184 -22.36 7.34 -12.50
N PHE A 185 -22.98 8.50 -12.22
CA PHE A 185 -22.99 9.08 -10.88
C PHE A 185 -23.55 8.10 -9.82
N ASN A 186 -24.61 7.34 -10.17
CA ASN A 186 -25.19 6.34 -9.27
C ASN A 186 -24.17 5.27 -8.83
N GLN A 187 -23.26 4.86 -9.73
CA GLN A 187 -22.21 3.88 -9.41
C GLN A 187 -21.15 4.45 -8.47
N VAL A 188 -20.71 5.70 -8.66
CA VAL A 188 -19.74 6.32 -7.74
C VAL A 188 -20.39 6.66 -6.40
N ARG A 189 -21.66 7.05 -6.38
CA ARG A 189 -22.43 7.23 -5.13
C ARG A 189 -22.53 5.93 -4.34
N SER A 190 -22.87 4.82 -4.98
CA SER A 190 -22.98 3.53 -4.28
C SER A 190 -21.62 2.95 -3.86
N THR A 191 -20.55 3.27 -4.58
CA THR A 191 -19.21 2.71 -4.33
C THR A 191 -18.42 3.53 -3.31
N PHE A 192 -18.47 4.86 -3.40
CA PHE A 192 -17.64 5.77 -2.61
C PHE A 192 -18.44 6.64 -1.63
N GLY A 193 -19.78 6.64 -1.71
CA GLY A 193 -20.63 7.45 -0.83
C GLY A 193 -20.72 8.93 -1.20
N PHE A 194 -20.27 9.32 -2.41
CA PHE A 194 -20.38 10.71 -2.87
C PHE A 194 -21.82 11.17 -3.01
N THR A 195 -22.06 12.45 -2.74
CA THR A 195 -23.40 13.07 -2.84
C THR A 195 -23.45 14.14 -3.92
N GLU A 196 -24.66 14.63 -4.21
CA GLU A 196 -24.90 15.71 -5.18
C GLU A 196 -24.25 17.04 -4.76
N THR A 197 -23.78 17.14 -3.51
CA THR A 197 -23.06 18.32 -2.99
C THR A 197 -21.54 18.24 -3.13
N ASP A 198 -20.99 17.06 -3.47
CA ASP A 198 -19.56 16.92 -3.74
C ASP A 198 -19.17 17.62 -5.05
N ASN A 199 -17.94 18.15 -5.10
CA ASN A 199 -17.47 18.80 -6.31
C ASN A 199 -17.26 17.79 -7.45
N ILE A 200 -17.44 18.25 -8.69
CA ILE A 200 -17.36 17.38 -9.89
C ILE A 200 -15.98 16.73 -10.06
N GLY A 201 -14.91 17.32 -9.51
CA GLY A 201 -13.57 16.75 -9.49
C GLY A 201 -13.53 15.44 -8.71
N LYS A 202 -14.06 15.43 -7.47
CA LYS A 202 -14.20 14.21 -6.66
C LYS A 202 -15.02 13.12 -7.36
N ILE A 203 -16.14 13.52 -7.95
CA ILE A 203 -17.06 12.59 -8.63
C ILE A 203 -16.39 11.93 -9.83
N ALA A 204 -15.56 12.68 -10.56
CA ALA A 204 -14.88 12.22 -11.77
C ALA A 204 -13.53 11.53 -11.51
N PHE A 205 -12.91 11.78 -10.34
CA PHE A 205 -11.59 11.26 -9.97
C PHE A 205 -11.42 9.73 -10.06
N PRO A 206 -12.42 8.87 -9.75
CA PRO A 206 -12.27 7.42 -9.89
C PRO A 206 -11.80 6.97 -11.28
N ALA A 207 -12.09 7.74 -12.34
CA ALA A 207 -11.59 7.45 -13.68
C ALA A 207 -10.08 7.73 -13.84
N ILE A 208 -9.55 8.70 -13.11
CA ILE A 208 -8.12 9.06 -13.09
C ILE A 208 -7.31 7.95 -12.41
N GLN A 209 -7.77 7.45 -11.26
CA GLN A 209 -7.13 6.32 -10.59
C GLN A 209 -7.30 4.98 -11.34
N ALA A 210 -8.36 4.83 -12.15
CA ALA A 210 -8.55 3.66 -12.98
C ALA A 210 -7.61 3.62 -14.20
N ALA A 211 -7.29 4.77 -14.80
CA ALA A 211 -6.55 4.87 -16.06
C ALA A 211 -5.16 4.19 -16.05
N PRO A 212 -4.35 4.26 -14.98
CA PRO A 212 -3.06 3.55 -14.90
C PRO A 212 -3.17 2.01 -14.95
N SER A 213 -4.37 1.45 -14.79
CA SER A 213 -4.62 0.00 -14.92
C SER A 213 -4.57 -0.51 -16.36
N PHE A 214 -4.46 0.39 -17.34
CA PHE A 214 -4.44 0.06 -18.76
C PHE A 214 -3.11 0.49 -19.40
N SER A 215 -2.43 -0.46 -20.05
CA SER A 215 -1.08 -0.27 -20.60
C SER A 215 -0.97 0.87 -21.62
N ASN A 216 -1.99 1.05 -22.47
CA ASN A 216 -2.01 2.14 -23.45
C ASN A 216 -2.16 3.55 -22.84
N SER A 217 -2.26 3.67 -21.51
CA SER A 217 -2.10 4.93 -20.78
C SER A 217 -0.62 5.39 -20.71
N PHE A 218 0.32 4.50 -21.05
CA PHE A 218 1.75 4.75 -21.03
C PHE A 218 2.40 4.37 -22.38
N PRO A 219 2.11 5.10 -23.46
CA PRO A 219 2.60 4.77 -24.81
C PRO A 219 4.13 4.78 -24.90
N HIS A 220 4.79 5.60 -24.07
CA HIS A 220 6.24 5.65 -23.99
C HIS A 220 6.88 4.38 -23.38
N ILE A 221 6.10 3.58 -22.64
CA ILE A 221 6.52 2.29 -22.07
C ILE A 221 6.04 1.12 -22.95
N PHE A 222 4.76 1.13 -23.33
CA PHE A 222 4.08 -0.03 -23.90
C PHE A 222 3.65 0.14 -25.37
N GLY A 223 3.83 1.31 -25.97
CA GLY A 223 3.28 1.65 -27.28
C GLY A 223 1.75 1.61 -27.29
N ASP A 224 1.17 1.20 -28.41
CA ASP A 224 -0.30 1.12 -28.57
C ASP A 224 -0.92 -0.16 -27.98
N LYS A 225 -0.12 -0.99 -27.28
CA LYS A 225 -0.57 -2.25 -26.72
C LYS A 225 -1.58 -2.00 -25.61
N LYS A 226 -2.72 -2.69 -25.69
CA LYS A 226 -3.83 -2.65 -24.71
C LYS A 226 -3.98 -3.95 -23.94
N ASP A 227 -3.27 -4.98 -24.35
CA ASP A 227 -3.42 -6.37 -23.90
C ASP A 227 -2.40 -6.75 -22.81
N ILE A 228 -1.48 -5.86 -22.44
CA ILE A 228 -0.54 -6.10 -21.34
C ILE A 228 -1.31 -5.98 -20.02
N PRO A 229 -1.42 -7.08 -19.24
CA PRO A 229 -2.14 -7.08 -17.97
C PRO A 229 -1.43 -6.25 -16.90
N CYS A 230 -2.21 -5.71 -15.98
CA CYS A 230 -1.76 -4.91 -14.84
C CYS A 230 -1.94 -5.70 -13.53
N PHE A 231 -0.94 -5.64 -12.64
CA PHE A 231 -0.99 -6.23 -11.31
C PHE A 231 -0.81 -5.15 -10.23
N ILE A 232 -1.80 -5.03 -9.34
CA ILE A 232 -1.93 -3.91 -8.40
C ILE A 232 -1.77 -4.37 -6.95
N PRO A 233 -0.59 -4.15 -6.33
CA PRO A 233 -0.43 -4.24 -4.88
C PRO A 233 -0.96 -2.97 -4.18
N CYS A 234 -1.92 -3.14 -3.27
CA CYS A 234 -2.49 -2.04 -2.49
C CYS A 234 -3.03 -2.53 -1.13
N ALA A 235 -3.38 -1.62 -0.24
CA ALA A 235 -4.21 -1.95 0.92
C ALA A 235 -5.66 -2.17 0.49
N ILE A 236 -6.42 -2.98 1.23
CA ILE A 236 -7.78 -3.37 0.84
C ILE A 236 -8.77 -2.19 0.72
N ASP A 237 -8.51 -1.05 1.35
CA ASP A 237 -9.36 0.16 1.21
C ASP A 237 -9.36 0.76 -0.20
N GLN A 238 -8.42 0.36 -1.07
CA GLN A 238 -8.37 0.78 -2.47
C GLN A 238 -9.20 -0.12 -3.42
N ASP A 239 -9.68 -1.28 -2.95
CA ASP A 239 -10.49 -2.20 -3.78
C ASP A 239 -11.71 -1.54 -4.45
N PRO A 240 -12.45 -0.59 -3.82
CA PRO A 240 -13.59 0.06 -4.48
C PRO A 240 -13.24 0.70 -5.84
N TYR A 241 -12.06 1.33 -5.98
CA TYR A 241 -11.59 1.90 -7.25
C TYR A 241 -11.38 0.81 -8.30
N PHE A 242 -10.73 -0.28 -7.92
CA PHE A 242 -10.33 -1.31 -8.86
C PHE A 242 -11.44 -2.32 -9.16
N ARG A 243 -12.40 -2.49 -8.24
CA ARG A 243 -13.66 -3.18 -8.52
C ARG A 243 -14.41 -2.47 -9.66
N LEU A 244 -14.58 -1.15 -9.56
CA LEU A 244 -15.18 -0.35 -10.63
C LEU A 244 -14.35 -0.40 -11.92
N THR A 245 -13.02 -0.34 -11.80
CA THR A 245 -12.09 -0.45 -12.95
C THR A 245 -12.25 -1.80 -13.68
N ARG A 246 -12.39 -2.91 -12.95
CA ARG A 246 -12.59 -4.25 -13.51
C ARG A 246 -13.93 -4.40 -14.24
N ASP A 247 -14.97 -3.68 -13.81
CA ASP A 247 -16.27 -3.65 -14.51
C ASP A 247 -16.20 -2.82 -15.81
N VAL A 248 -15.37 -1.77 -15.83
CA VAL A 248 -15.16 -0.91 -17.01
C VAL A 248 -14.24 -1.57 -18.04
N ALA A 249 -13.19 -2.26 -17.61
CA ALA A 249 -12.16 -2.83 -18.48
C ALA A 249 -12.69 -3.54 -19.75
N PRO A 250 -13.62 -4.52 -19.68
CA PRO A 250 -14.12 -5.20 -20.87
C PRO A 250 -14.91 -4.28 -21.80
N ARG A 251 -15.55 -3.22 -21.29
CA ARG A 251 -16.35 -2.27 -22.09
C ARG A 251 -15.49 -1.34 -22.94
N ILE A 252 -14.22 -1.16 -22.55
CA ILE A 252 -13.23 -0.37 -23.29
C ILE A 252 -12.21 -1.23 -24.04
N GLY A 253 -12.40 -2.57 -24.04
CA GLY A 253 -11.54 -3.51 -24.75
C GLY A 253 -10.18 -3.77 -24.09
N CYS A 254 -10.08 -3.61 -22.77
CA CYS A 254 -8.85 -3.83 -22.00
C CYS A 254 -8.99 -5.02 -21.03
N PRO A 255 -7.88 -5.68 -20.64
CA PRO A 255 -7.90 -6.73 -19.64
C PRO A 255 -8.25 -6.16 -18.25
N LYS A 256 -8.88 -6.97 -17.42
CA LYS A 256 -9.12 -6.63 -16.01
C LYS A 256 -7.78 -6.61 -15.26
N PRO A 257 -7.49 -5.59 -14.42
CA PRO A 257 -6.33 -5.63 -13.56
C PRO A 257 -6.49 -6.74 -12.50
N SER A 258 -5.40 -7.41 -12.16
CA SER A 258 -5.31 -8.31 -11.01
C SER A 258 -4.85 -7.54 -9.78
N LEU A 259 -5.23 -7.99 -8.59
CA LEU A 259 -4.97 -7.26 -7.35
C LEU A 259 -4.45 -8.18 -6.26
N ILE A 260 -3.66 -7.62 -5.35
CA ILE A 260 -3.24 -8.25 -4.10
C ILE A 260 -3.33 -7.24 -2.96
N PHE A 261 -4.00 -7.63 -1.88
CA PHE A 261 -4.44 -6.71 -0.83
C PHE A 261 -3.68 -6.95 0.48
N SER A 262 -3.16 -5.86 1.05
CA SER A 262 -2.62 -5.86 2.41
C SER A 262 -3.69 -5.57 3.46
N THR A 263 -3.44 -6.04 4.67
CA THR A 263 -4.04 -5.55 5.90
C THR A 263 -3.63 -4.09 6.15
N PHE A 264 -4.29 -3.44 7.10
CA PHE A 264 -3.95 -2.08 7.53
C PHE A 264 -2.81 -2.11 8.53
N PHE A 265 -1.88 -1.16 8.37
CA PHE A 265 -0.87 -0.89 9.39
C PHE A 265 -1.51 -0.13 10.57
N PRO A 266 -1.45 -0.66 11.80
CA PRO A 266 -2.23 -0.12 12.92
C PRO A 266 -1.66 1.20 13.45
N ALA A 267 -2.52 2.07 13.98
CA ALA A 267 -2.09 3.28 14.68
C ALA A 267 -1.37 2.95 16.00
N LEU A 268 -0.53 3.86 16.49
CA LEU A 268 0.21 3.64 17.73
C LEU A 268 -0.70 3.36 18.94
N GLN A 269 -1.86 4.03 19.01
CA GLN A 269 -2.80 3.94 20.13
C GLN A 269 -3.63 2.65 20.14
N GLY A 270 -3.57 1.84 19.08
CA GLY A 270 -4.33 0.59 18.99
C GLY A 270 -4.80 0.26 17.57
N ALA A 271 -5.25 -0.98 17.38
CA ALA A 271 -5.68 -1.51 16.09
C ALA A 271 -7.08 -1.04 15.64
N LYS A 272 -7.76 -0.20 16.44
CA LYS A 272 -9.09 0.33 16.11
C LYS A 272 -9.11 1.21 14.87
N THR A 273 -8.03 1.93 14.63
CA THR A 273 -7.89 2.86 13.51
C THR A 273 -6.61 2.58 12.75
N LYS A 274 -6.62 2.89 11.44
CA LYS A 274 -5.38 2.88 10.65
C LYS A 274 -4.48 4.06 11.01
N MET A 275 -3.17 3.90 10.84
CA MET A 275 -2.22 5.01 10.95
C MET A 275 -2.59 6.13 9.96
N SER A 276 -2.60 7.38 10.45
CA SER A 276 -2.92 8.56 9.64
C SER A 276 -1.96 9.71 9.93
N ALA A 277 -1.51 10.37 8.86
CA ALA A 277 -0.68 11.57 8.95
C ALA A 277 -1.38 12.78 9.62
N SER A 278 -2.70 12.72 9.83
CA SER A 278 -3.47 13.82 10.43
C SER A 278 -3.23 14.01 11.93
N ASP A 279 -2.79 12.98 12.66
CA ASP A 279 -2.44 13.08 14.07
C ASP A 279 -0.96 12.66 14.27
N PRO A 280 -0.07 13.62 14.57
CA PRO A 280 1.36 13.36 14.75
C PRO A 280 1.70 12.36 15.87
N THR A 281 0.78 12.14 16.81
CA THR A 281 0.97 11.20 17.93
C THR A 281 0.59 9.78 17.55
N THR A 282 -0.15 9.57 16.47
CA THR A 282 -0.61 8.24 16.01
C THR A 282 0.37 7.55 15.06
N SER A 283 1.33 8.29 14.53
CA SER A 283 2.19 7.88 13.42
C SER A 283 3.67 8.01 13.74
N ILE A 284 4.47 7.04 13.27
CA ILE A 284 5.93 7.17 13.16
C ILE A 284 6.26 7.59 11.73
N PHE A 285 6.77 8.81 11.57
CA PHE A 285 7.11 9.37 10.27
C PHE A 285 8.52 8.93 9.84
N LEU A 286 8.74 8.88 8.52
CA LEU A 286 10.06 8.59 7.96
C LEU A 286 11.06 9.74 8.19
N SER A 287 10.57 10.92 8.59
CA SER A 287 11.38 12.06 9.04
C SER A 287 11.64 12.08 10.56
N ASP A 288 11.09 11.15 11.35
CA ASP A 288 11.32 11.12 12.79
C ASP A 288 12.79 10.78 13.10
N THR A 289 13.38 11.50 14.06
CA THR A 289 14.71 11.19 14.61
C THR A 289 14.66 9.92 15.46
N PRO A 290 15.82 9.25 15.71
CA PRO A 290 15.88 8.08 16.58
C PRO A 290 15.25 8.31 17.96
N ASN A 291 15.43 9.50 18.54
CA ASN A 291 14.84 9.88 19.82
C ASN A 291 13.31 10.07 19.74
N GLN A 292 12.79 10.63 18.65
CA GLN A 292 11.35 10.74 18.43
C GLN A 292 10.70 9.36 18.27
N ILE A 293 11.31 8.46 17.47
CA ILE A 293 10.85 7.07 17.30
C ILE A 293 10.77 6.37 18.67
N LYS A 294 11.87 6.40 19.45
CA LYS A 294 11.92 5.81 20.79
C LYS A 294 10.85 6.39 21.72
N LYS A 295 10.69 7.73 21.74
CA LYS A 295 9.69 8.41 22.57
C LYS A 295 8.27 8.02 22.16
N LYS A 296 7.97 7.95 20.86
CA LYS A 296 6.65 7.59 20.35
C LYS A 296 6.28 6.15 20.69
N ILE A 297 7.19 5.20 20.47
CA ILE A 297 6.97 3.79 20.81
C ILE A 297 6.76 3.63 22.32
N ASN A 298 7.63 4.23 23.15
CA ASN A 298 7.50 4.08 24.59
C ASN A 298 6.22 4.68 25.14
N LYS A 299 5.86 5.89 24.69
CA LYS A 299 4.76 6.68 25.25
C LYS A 299 3.38 6.37 24.66
N TYR A 300 3.31 6.11 23.35
CA TYR A 300 2.02 6.04 22.64
C TYR A 300 1.68 4.67 22.10
N ALA A 301 2.66 3.76 21.93
CA ALA A 301 2.35 2.40 21.47
C ALA A 301 1.57 1.65 22.56
N PHE A 302 0.33 1.28 22.24
CA PHE A 302 -0.53 0.50 23.10
C PHE A 302 0.10 -0.87 23.40
N SER A 303 0.06 -1.25 24.66
CA SER A 303 0.64 -2.48 25.19
C SER A 303 -0.46 -3.50 25.43
N GLY A 304 -0.26 -4.74 24.95
CA GLY A 304 -1.08 -5.89 25.30
C GLY A 304 -0.65 -6.58 26.61
N GLY A 305 0.36 -6.04 27.30
CA GLY A 305 0.80 -6.51 28.61
C GLY A 305 -0.18 -6.18 29.76
N ARG A 306 0.21 -6.52 30.98
CA ARG A 306 -0.59 -6.26 32.20
C ARG A 306 -0.12 -4.98 32.88
N ASP A 307 -0.94 -4.49 33.82
CA ASP A 307 -0.66 -3.23 34.53
C ASP A 307 0.52 -3.38 35.50
N THR A 308 0.70 -4.57 36.07
CA THR A 308 1.80 -4.88 36.99
C THR A 308 2.73 -5.95 36.41
N VAL A 309 3.99 -5.95 36.88
CA VAL A 309 4.99 -6.94 36.44
C VAL A 309 4.58 -8.33 36.91
N GLU A 310 4.08 -8.44 38.14
CA GLU A 310 3.63 -9.67 38.77
C GLU A 310 2.53 -10.34 37.94
N GLU A 311 1.47 -9.60 37.61
CA GLU A 311 0.40 -10.10 36.74
C GLU A 311 0.91 -10.46 35.35
N HIS A 312 1.84 -9.68 34.80
CA HIS A 312 2.40 -9.98 33.48
C HIS A 312 3.25 -11.25 33.48
N ARG A 313 4.03 -11.51 34.54
CA ARG A 313 4.78 -12.76 34.70
C ARG A 313 3.85 -13.97 34.84
N GLU A 314 2.69 -13.81 35.47
CA GLU A 314 1.74 -14.89 35.69
C GLU A 314 0.85 -15.16 34.46
N LEU A 315 0.31 -14.11 33.83
CA LEU A 315 -0.73 -14.22 32.81
C LEU A 315 -0.24 -13.92 31.38
N GLY A 316 0.99 -13.43 31.22
CA GLY A 316 1.55 -13.03 29.94
C GLY A 316 0.87 -11.82 29.28
N GLY A 317 1.40 -11.45 28.11
CA GLY A 317 0.87 -10.40 27.23
C GLY A 317 0.02 -10.93 26.07
N ASP A 318 -0.99 -10.16 25.68
CA ASP A 318 -1.81 -10.45 24.50
C ASP A 318 -1.22 -9.81 23.23
N ILE A 319 -0.55 -10.64 22.43
CA ILE A 319 0.04 -10.25 21.14
C ILE A 319 -0.99 -9.77 20.11
N LYS A 320 -2.28 -10.13 20.25
CA LYS A 320 -3.30 -9.75 19.27
C LYS A 320 -3.61 -8.26 19.32
N VAL A 321 -3.44 -7.63 20.49
CA VAL A 321 -3.70 -6.20 20.69
C VAL A 321 -2.41 -5.39 20.89
N ASP A 322 -1.27 -6.03 21.10
CA ASP A 322 0.02 -5.37 21.33
C ASP A 322 0.60 -4.74 20.06
N ILE A 323 0.67 -3.41 20.03
CA ILE A 323 1.16 -2.65 18.87
C ILE A 323 2.65 -2.91 18.60
N PRO A 324 3.55 -2.96 19.61
CA PRO A 324 4.94 -3.36 19.39
C PRO A 324 5.09 -4.70 18.66
N TYR A 325 4.40 -5.74 19.13
CA TYR A 325 4.40 -7.04 18.46
C TYR A 325 3.85 -6.97 17.04
N GLN A 326 2.71 -6.28 16.86
CA GLN A 326 2.13 -6.12 15.52
C GLN A 326 3.14 -5.47 14.57
N TYR A 327 3.80 -4.38 14.95
CA TYR A 327 4.79 -3.71 14.08
C TYR A 327 6.00 -4.61 13.78
N LEU A 328 6.46 -5.39 14.77
CA LEU A 328 7.52 -6.39 14.53
C LEU A 328 7.08 -7.40 13.47
N SER A 329 5.81 -7.84 13.47
CA SER A 329 5.31 -8.75 12.42
C SER A 329 5.36 -8.17 11.00
N PHE A 330 5.36 -6.84 10.85
CA PHE A 330 5.52 -6.14 9.58
C PHE A 330 6.99 -5.89 9.19
N PHE A 331 7.92 -5.68 10.14
CA PHE A 331 9.26 -5.16 9.82
C PHE A 331 10.43 -6.05 10.25
N LEU A 332 10.24 -6.97 11.20
CA LEU A 332 11.30 -7.90 11.60
C LEU A 332 11.33 -9.05 10.59
N GLU A 333 12.34 -9.15 9.72
CA GLU A 333 12.36 -10.17 8.67
C GLU A 333 12.59 -11.61 9.19
N ASP A 334 13.26 -11.75 10.34
CA ASP A 334 13.56 -13.04 10.97
C ASP A 334 12.32 -13.68 11.61
N ASP A 335 11.83 -14.77 10.99
CA ASP A 335 10.64 -15.51 11.44
C ASP A 335 10.89 -16.27 12.75
N GLU A 336 12.09 -16.80 12.97
CA GLU A 336 12.44 -17.53 14.20
C GLU A 336 12.48 -16.57 15.39
N LYS A 337 13.12 -15.40 15.21
CA LYS A 337 13.14 -14.36 16.23
C LYS A 337 11.73 -13.83 16.54
N LEU A 338 10.89 -13.62 15.51
CA LEU A 338 9.51 -13.19 15.74
C LEU A 338 8.70 -14.23 16.54
N GLN A 339 8.88 -15.52 16.22
CA GLN A 339 8.25 -16.61 16.95
C GLN A 339 8.75 -16.70 18.40
N GLN A 340 10.03 -16.50 18.65
CA GLN A 340 10.59 -16.43 20.01
C GLN A 340 9.99 -15.26 20.82
N ILE A 341 9.88 -14.07 20.21
CA ILE A 341 9.27 -12.90 20.84
C ILE A 341 7.80 -13.18 21.20
N LYS A 342 7.06 -13.84 20.30
CA LYS A 342 5.67 -14.25 20.54
C LYS A 342 5.57 -15.15 21.78
N GLU A 343 6.38 -16.20 21.84
CA GLU A 343 6.38 -17.16 22.95
C GLU A 343 6.79 -16.51 24.27
N ASP A 344 7.85 -15.69 24.25
CA ASP A 344 8.35 -15.03 25.45
C ASP A 344 7.37 -13.98 25.98
N TYR A 345 6.73 -13.20 25.11
CA TYR A 345 5.76 -12.19 25.54
C TYR A 345 4.44 -12.82 26.01
N SER A 346 3.93 -13.82 25.30
CA SER A 346 2.70 -14.52 25.69
C SER A 346 2.85 -15.38 26.94
N SER A 347 4.06 -15.82 27.28
CA SER A 347 4.33 -16.53 28.54
C SER A 347 4.65 -15.61 29.72
N GLY A 348 4.81 -14.30 29.50
CA GLY A 348 5.23 -13.34 30.52
C GLY A 348 6.73 -13.32 30.78
N LYS A 349 7.54 -14.08 30.04
CA LYS A 349 9.01 -14.07 30.13
C LYS A 349 9.62 -12.77 29.60
N MET A 350 9.02 -12.15 28.60
CA MET A 350 9.40 -10.83 28.10
C MET A 350 8.40 -9.78 28.59
N LEU A 351 8.89 -8.65 29.12
CA LEU A 351 8.06 -7.54 29.57
C LEU A 351 7.71 -6.57 28.43
N SER A 352 6.66 -5.77 28.60
CA SER A 352 6.26 -4.73 27.64
C SER A 352 7.35 -3.71 27.30
N GLY A 353 8.24 -3.41 28.26
CA GLY A 353 9.40 -2.54 28.00
C GLY A 353 10.46 -3.19 27.09
N GLU A 354 10.60 -4.51 27.15
CA GLU A 354 11.58 -5.28 26.38
C GLU A 354 11.13 -5.46 24.93
N ILE A 355 9.85 -5.81 24.70
CA ILE A 355 9.31 -5.88 23.34
C ILE A 355 9.32 -4.51 22.63
N LYS A 356 9.05 -3.43 23.36
CA LYS A 356 9.20 -2.06 22.84
C LYS A 356 10.64 -1.75 22.45
N LYS A 357 11.62 -2.24 23.22
CA LYS A 357 13.05 -2.09 22.91
C LYS A 357 13.43 -2.86 21.64
N GLU A 358 12.94 -4.09 21.47
CA GLU A 358 13.11 -4.87 20.24
C GLU A 358 12.54 -4.11 19.03
N LEU A 359 11.32 -3.57 19.15
CA LEU A 359 10.73 -2.76 18.07
C LEU A 359 11.60 -1.54 17.74
N ILE A 360 12.08 -0.80 18.74
CA ILE A 360 12.94 0.37 18.53
C ILE A 360 14.20 -0.02 17.75
N GLN A 361 14.81 -1.17 18.07
CA GLN A 361 16.00 -1.68 17.38
C GLN A 361 15.75 -2.07 15.92
N VAL A 362 14.52 -2.41 15.55
CA VAL A 362 14.14 -2.68 14.15
C VAL A 362 13.80 -1.39 13.40
N ILE A 363 13.03 -0.50 14.02
CA ILE A 363 12.52 0.70 13.33
C ILE A 363 13.59 1.79 13.17
N GLN A 364 14.49 1.97 14.14
CA GLN A 364 15.51 3.02 14.03
C GLN A 364 16.45 2.82 12.82
N PRO A 365 17.05 1.63 12.59
CA PRO A 365 17.84 1.38 11.38
C PRO A 365 17.03 1.55 10.10
N LEU A 366 15.81 0.99 10.05
CA LEU A 366 14.93 1.11 8.88
C LEU A 366 14.71 2.57 8.46
N VAL A 367 14.36 3.44 9.43
CA VAL A 367 14.13 4.86 9.16
C VAL A 367 15.44 5.58 8.85
N ALA A 368 16.54 5.27 9.53
CA ALA A 368 17.83 5.88 9.28
C ALA A 368 18.36 5.58 7.87
N GLU A 369 18.24 4.33 7.42
CA GLU A 369 18.62 3.93 6.06
C GLU A 369 17.73 4.58 5.00
N HIS A 370 16.41 4.67 5.26
CA HIS A 370 15.50 5.40 4.38
C HIS A 370 15.90 6.87 4.26
N GLN A 371 16.18 7.52 5.40
CA GLN A 371 16.63 8.92 5.43
C GLN A 371 17.94 9.10 4.65
N GLU A 372 18.88 8.16 4.77
CA GLU A 372 20.14 8.22 4.03
C GLU A 372 19.94 8.06 2.53
N ARG A 373 19.12 7.11 2.08
CA ARG A 373 18.74 6.99 0.67
C ARG A 373 18.02 8.24 0.17
N ARG A 374 17.09 8.79 0.96
CA ARG A 374 16.32 10.00 0.63
C ARG A 374 17.21 11.23 0.44
N LYS A 375 18.26 11.41 1.25
CA LYS A 375 19.22 12.52 1.09
C LYS A 375 19.92 12.51 -0.27
N ASN A 376 20.14 11.33 -0.83
CA ASN A 376 20.79 11.14 -2.13
C ASN A 376 19.83 11.32 -3.32
N VAL A 377 18.53 11.59 -3.08
CA VAL A 377 17.56 11.84 -4.14
C VAL A 377 17.67 13.30 -4.62
N THR A 378 18.49 13.52 -5.63
CA THR A 378 18.68 14.83 -6.28
C THR A 378 17.55 15.12 -7.28
N ALA A 379 17.51 16.36 -7.80
CA ALA A 379 16.59 16.72 -8.87
C ALA A 379 16.80 15.89 -10.15
N ASP A 380 18.04 15.47 -10.45
CA ASP A 380 18.33 14.56 -11.57
C ASP A 380 17.75 13.17 -11.34
N VAL A 381 17.86 12.65 -10.12
CA VAL A 381 17.27 11.36 -9.76
C VAL A 381 15.74 11.44 -9.89
N ILE A 382 15.11 12.49 -9.37
CA ILE A 382 13.67 12.72 -9.53
C ILE A 382 13.28 12.72 -11.01
N ARG A 383 13.99 13.51 -11.84
CA ARG A 383 13.74 13.55 -13.30
C ARG A 383 13.91 12.18 -13.95
N GLN A 384 14.89 11.38 -13.52
CA GLN A 384 15.10 10.04 -14.05
C GLN A 384 13.88 9.16 -13.80
N PHE A 385 13.22 9.25 -12.64
CA PHE A 385 11.99 8.48 -12.37
C PHE A 385 10.76 9.08 -13.04
N SER A 386 10.66 10.40 -13.17
CA SER A 386 9.44 11.09 -13.61
C SER A 386 9.36 11.48 -15.08
N THR A 387 10.46 11.35 -15.83
CA THR A 387 10.46 11.63 -17.26
C THR A 387 9.87 10.43 -18.02
N PRO A 388 8.83 10.63 -18.86
CA PRO A 388 8.31 9.60 -19.76
C PRO A 388 9.41 9.04 -20.66
N ARG A 389 9.73 7.75 -20.51
CA ARG A 389 10.77 7.04 -21.28
C ARG A 389 10.47 5.55 -21.40
N LYS A 390 11.12 4.86 -22.35
CA LYS A 390 11.10 3.40 -22.37
C LYS A 390 11.77 2.85 -21.12
N LEU A 391 11.13 1.85 -20.51
CA LEU A 391 11.68 1.11 -19.38
C LEU A 391 12.40 -0.16 -19.86
N GLU A 392 13.44 -0.55 -19.16
CA GLU A 392 14.24 -1.74 -19.44
C GLU A 392 13.69 -2.94 -18.66
N PHE A 393 12.82 -3.72 -19.29
CA PHE A 393 12.31 -4.94 -18.69
C PHE A 393 12.47 -6.11 -19.67
N GLY A 394 13.12 -7.16 -19.19
CA GLY A 394 13.11 -8.44 -19.87
C GLY A 394 11.77 -9.10 -19.61
N GLY A 395 11.09 -9.55 -20.67
CA GLY A 395 10.17 -10.67 -20.46
C GLY A 395 10.92 -11.84 -19.80
N PRO A 396 10.24 -12.76 -19.11
CA PRO A 396 10.89 -13.84 -18.38
C PRO A 396 11.95 -14.52 -19.25
N LYS A 397 13.15 -14.67 -18.68
CA LYS A 397 14.26 -15.35 -19.35
C LYS A 397 13.78 -16.75 -19.72
N LYS A 398 13.71 -17.04 -21.02
CA LYS A 398 13.50 -18.42 -21.48
C LYS A 398 14.62 -19.26 -20.88
N SER A 399 14.27 -20.13 -19.94
CA SER A 399 15.11 -21.21 -19.43
C SER A 399 15.57 -22.10 -20.56
#